data_AF-A0A1E3LWE6-F1
#
_entry.id   AF-A0A1E3LWE6-F1
#
_cell.length_a   1.000
_cell.length_b   1.000
_cell.length_c   1.000
_cell.angle_alpha   90.00
_cell.angle_beta   90.00
_cell.angle_gamma   90.00
#
_symmetry.space_group_name_H-M   'P 1'
#
loop_
_entity.id
_entity.type
_entity.pdbx_description
1 polymer ?
#
loop_
_entity_poly.entity_id
_entity_poly.type
_entity_poly.pdbx_seq_one_letter_code
_entity_poly.pdbx_strand_id
1 'polypeptide(L)' 'MSMILLSAALALASFETVAAPPQQPAPGAEAERKICRVEGAPTGSRMSQGKRVCRTASEWAAERRRVDSDADRVKRSVEP' A
#
# COMPACT_ATOMS: atom_id res chain seq x y z
N MET A 1 -7.32 -27.07 50.18
CA MET A 1 -6.88 -28.06 49.18
C MET A 1 -7.01 -27.44 47.80
N SER A 2 -5.89 -27.41 47.08
CA SER A 2 -5.75 -27.37 45.62
C SER A 2 -6.58 -26.40 44.78
N MET A 3 -5.93 -25.32 44.34
CA MET A 3 -6.12 -24.78 42.99
C MET A 3 -4.83 -24.06 42.52
N ILE A 4 -3.70 -24.77 42.58
CA ILE A 4 -2.41 -24.34 41.99
C ILE A 4 -2.19 -25.18 40.73
N LEU A 5 -2.98 -25.00 39.68
CA LEU A 5 -2.80 -25.73 38.41
C LEU A 5 -3.24 -24.87 37.20
N LEU A 6 -2.67 -23.67 37.04
CA LEU A 6 -2.86 -22.88 35.82
C LEU A 6 -1.57 -22.13 35.42
N SER A 7 -0.45 -22.86 35.33
CA SER A 7 0.85 -22.27 34.98
C SER A 7 1.60 -23.00 33.87
N ALA A 8 0.94 -23.83 33.08
CA ALA A 8 1.59 -24.56 32.00
C ALA A 8 0.82 -24.37 30.70
N ALA A 9 1.35 -23.52 29.81
CA ALA A 9 1.34 -23.67 28.34
C ALA A 9 1.38 -22.31 27.62
N LEU A 10 2.40 -21.48 27.85
CA LEU A 10 2.79 -20.43 26.90
C LEU A 10 4.25 -20.62 26.48
N ALA A 11 4.54 -21.78 25.90
CA ALA A 11 5.73 -21.97 25.07
C ALA A 11 5.30 -21.76 23.61
N LEU A 12 4.98 -20.52 23.26
CA LEU A 12 4.80 -20.11 21.87
C LEU A 12 6.17 -20.05 21.21
N ALA A 13 6.41 -21.01 20.32
CA ALA A 13 7.61 -21.18 19.53
C ALA A 13 8.01 -19.87 18.84
N SER A 14 9.20 -19.37 19.17
CA SER A 14 9.89 -18.33 18.44
C SER A 14 10.38 -18.89 17.12
N PHE A 15 9.56 -18.82 16.08
CA PHE A 15 10.02 -19.05 14.71
C PHE A 15 10.90 -17.87 14.30
N GLU A 16 12.21 -18.07 14.42
CA GLU A 16 13.22 -17.15 13.94
C GLU A 16 13.17 -17.18 12.40
N THR A 17 12.41 -16.24 11.83
CA THR A 17 12.32 -16.05 10.38
C THR A 17 13.64 -15.44 9.93
N VAL A 18 14.57 -16.30 9.49
CA VAL A 18 15.77 -15.89 8.76
C VAL A 18 15.32 -15.11 7.53
N ALA A 19 15.44 -13.78 7.60
CA ALA A 19 15.16 -12.89 6.49
C ALA A 19 16.14 -13.21 5.37
N ALA A 20 15.62 -13.71 4.25
CA ALA A 20 16.41 -13.94 3.05
C ALA A 20 17.01 -12.61 2.56
N PRO A 21 18.29 -12.58 2.13
CA PRO A 21 18.92 -11.37 1.65
C PRO A 21 18.17 -10.81 0.42
N PRO A 22 18.06 -9.48 0.29
CA PRO A 22 17.36 -8.88 -0.83
C PRO A 22 18.06 -9.26 -2.14
N GLN A 23 17.31 -9.91 -3.05
CA GLN A 23 17.80 -10.25 -4.37
C GLN A 23 18.14 -8.97 -5.14
N GLN A 24 19.42 -8.80 -5.47
CA GLN A 24 19.88 -7.70 -6.29
C GLN A 24 19.32 -7.88 -7.72
N PRO A 25 18.64 -6.88 -8.30
CA PRO A 25 18.06 -7.02 -9.63
C PRO A 25 19.15 -7.25 -10.67
N ALA A 26 18.87 -8.16 -11.61
CA ALA A 26 19.80 -8.57 -12.66
C ALA A 26 20.19 -7.38 -13.57
N PRO A 27 21.46 -7.30 -14.01
CA PRO A 27 21.92 -6.25 -14.90
C PRO A 27 21.23 -6.42 -16.27
N GLY A 28 20.32 -5.51 -16.60
CA GLY A 28 19.55 -5.51 -17.85
C GLY A 28 18.05 -5.26 -17.68
N ALA A 29 17.51 -5.40 -16.47
CA ALA A 29 16.20 -4.84 -16.16
C ALA A 29 16.38 -3.33 -15.94
N GLU A 30 16.07 -2.50 -16.95
CA GLU A 30 15.93 -1.06 -16.74
C GLU A 30 14.82 -0.85 -15.71
N ALA A 31 15.22 -0.67 -14.44
CA ALA A 31 14.29 -0.42 -13.36
C ALA A 31 13.51 0.85 -13.71
N GLU A 32 12.21 0.68 -13.97
CA GLU A 32 11.33 1.77 -14.38
C GLU A 32 11.40 2.87 -13.30
N ARG A 33 11.83 4.08 -13.70
CA ARG A 33 12.07 5.17 -12.75
C ARG A 33 10.76 5.54 -12.04
N LYS A 34 10.81 5.58 -10.71
CA LYS A 34 9.67 5.99 -9.89
C LYS A 34 9.52 7.52 -9.89
N ILE A 35 8.30 7.99 -10.09
CA ILE A 35 7.89 9.39 -10.06
C ILE A 35 7.09 9.60 -8.78
N CYS A 36 7.60 10.45 -7.88
CA CYS A 36 6.96 10.78 -6.61
C CYS A 36 6.12 12.05 -6.72
N ARG A 37 4.86 11.97 -6.28
CA ARG A 37 3.92 13.10 -6.21
C ARG A 37 3.33 13.21 -4.81
N VAL A 38 2.87 14.39 -4.42
CA VAL A 38 2.12 14.59 -3.18
C VAL A 38 0.64 14.55 -3.53
N GLU A 39 -0.09 13.57 -3.01
CA GLU A 39 -1.54 13.50 -3.15
C GLU A 39 -2.19 14.27 -2.00
N GLY A 40 -3.19 15.09 -2.33
CA GLY A 40 -3.95 15.89 -1.36
C GLY A 40 -4.66 15.00 -0.35
N ALA A 41 -4.94 15.54 0.83
CA ALA A 41 -5.72 14.83 1.82
C ALA A 41 -7.10 14.45 1.26
N PRO A 42 -7.60 13.22 1.52
CA PRO A 42 -8.88 12.74 0.97
C PRO A 42 -10.07 13.63 1.34
N THR A 43 -9.96 14.42 2.41
CA THR A 43 -11.02 15.31 2.92
C THR A 43 -10.83 16.78 2.55
N GLY A 44 -9.81 17.13 1.75
CA GLY A 44 -9.52 18.52 1.37
C GLY A 44 -9.05 19.42 2.53
N SER A 45 -8.82 18.85 3.72
CA SER A 45 -8.32 19.59 4.87
C SER A 45 -6.88 20.03 4.64
N ARG A 46 -6.63 21.34 4.71
CA ARG A 46 -5.28 21.92 4.60
C ARG A 46 -4.32 21.48 5.71
N MET A 47 -4.84 20.90 6.79
CA MET A 47 -4.04 20.45 7.93
C MET A 47 -3.47 19.04 7.77
N SER A 48 -4.00 18.23 6.86
CA SER A 48 -3.40 16.92 6.58
C SER A 48 -2.28 17.12 5.59
N GLN A 49 -1.03 16.95 6.05
CA GLN A 49 0.12 16.90 5.15
C GLN A 49 -0.16 15.84 4.08
N GLY A 50 -0.09 16.23 2.82
CA GLY A 50 -0.38 15.32 1.71
C GLY A 50 0.55 14.11 1.73
N LYS A 51 0.05 12.95 1.34
CA LYS A 51 0.84 11.72 1.30
C LYS A 51 1.73 11.74 0.07
N ARG A 52 3.04 11.53 0.26
CA ARG A 52 3.95 11.30 -0.88
C ARG A 52 3.72 9.90 -1.42
N VAL A 53 3.42 9.80 -2.71
CA VAL A 53 3.17 8.55 -3.43
C VAL A 53 4.13 8.47 -4.60
N CYS A 54 4.93 7.40 -4.64
CA CYS A 54 5.90 7.14 -5.69
C CYS A 54 5.44 5.94 -6.51
N ARG A 55 5.25 6.14 -7.80
CA ARG A 55 4.77 5.13 -8.76
C ARG A 55 5.55 5.21 -10.07
N THR A 56 5.53 4.17 -10.88
CA THR A 56 6.13 4.22 -12.22
C THR A 56 5.25 5.02 -13.20
N ALA A 57 5.79 5.34 -14.38
CA ALA A 57 5.02 6.07 -15.40
C ALA A 57 3.78 5.28 -15.84
N SER A 58 3.93 3.96 -15.99
CA SER A 58 2.87 3.03 -16.34
C SER A 58 1.75 3.00 -15.30
N GLU A 59 2.11 2.96 -14.02
CA GLU A 59 1.15 3.00 -12.91
C GLU A 59 0.37 4.31 -12.84
N TRP A 60 1.03 5.46 -13.07
CA TRP A 60 0.34 6.75 -13.15
C TRP A 60 -0.62 6.86 -14.35
N ALA A 61 -0.28 6.22 -15.47
CA ALA A 61 -1.17 6.16 -16.62
C ALA A 61 -2.40 5.29 -16.33
N ALA A 62 -2.23 4.15 -15.66
CA ALA A 62 -3.33 3.28 -15.25
C ALA A 62 -4.28 3.98 -14.27
N GLU A 63 -3.74 4.72 -13.29
CA GLU A 63 -4.54 5.49 -12.33
C GLU A 63 -5.45 6.51 -13.02
N ARG A 64 -4.89 7.29 -13.96
CA ARG A 64 -5.68 8.29 -14.72
C ARG A 64 -6.87 7.66 -15.43
N ARG A 65 -6.66 6.53 -16.10
CA ARG A 65 -7.76 5.80 -16.79
C ARG A 65 -8.86 5.35 -15.84
N ARG A 66 -8.50 4.93 -14.61
CA ARG A 66 -9.49 4.54 -13.59
C ARG A 66 -10.33 5.75 -13.16
N VAL A 67 -9.67 6.86 -12.82
CA VAL A 67 -10.36 8.10 -12.42
C VAL A 67 -11.30 8.60 -13.52
N ASP A 68 -10.86 8.58 -14.78
CA ASP A 68 -11.70 8.99 -15.91
C ASP A 68 -12.93 8.08 -16.05
N SER A 69 -12.74 6.76 -15.94
CA SER A 69 -13.85 5.80 -16.02
C SER A 69 -14.87 5.93 -14.87
N ASP A 70 -14.39 6.24 -13.66
CA ASP A 70 -15.26 6.48 -12.51
C ASP A 70 -16.02 7.80 -12.66
N ALA A 71 -15.37 8.85 -13.18
CA ALA A 71 -16.02 10.12 -13.46
C ALA A 71 -17.15 9.99 -14.50
N ASP A 72 -16.92 9.21 -15.56
CA ASP A 72 -17.94 8.95 -16.59
C ASP A 72 -19.09 8.07 -16.07
N ARG A 73 -18.83 7.16 -15.12
CA ARG A 73 -19.89 6.43 -14.43
C ARG A 73 -20.76 7.37 -13.61
N VAL A 74 -20.14 8.25 -12.81
CA VAL A 74 -20.86 9.20 -11.96
C VAL A 74 -21.70 10.14 -12.80
N LYS A 75 -21.16 10.72 -13.89
CA LYS A 75 -21.91 11.59 -14.80
C LYS A 75 -23.19 10.92 -15.32
N ARG A 76 -23.08 9.68 -15.82
CA ARG A 76 -24.24 8.92 -16.32
C ARG A 76 -25.27 8.58 -15.25
N SER A 77 -24.88 8.49 -13.98
CA SER A 77 -25.82 8.23 -12.89
C SER A 77 -26.55 9.50 -12.41
N VAL A 78 -26.06 10.68 -12.75
CA VAL A 78 -26.61 11.97 -12.29
C VAL A 78 -27.52 12.61 -13.34
N GLU A 79 -27.34 12.30 -14.62
CA GLU A 79 -28.19 12.81 -15.72
C GLU A 79 -29.46 11.94 -15.85
N PRO A 80 -30.68 12.49 -15.59
CA PRO A 80 -31.95 11.75 -15.61
C PRO A 80 -32.49 11.46 -17.01
#